data_AF-A0A8V0YA78-F1
#
_entry.id   AF-A0A8V0YA78-F1
#
_cell.length_a   1.000
_cell.length_b   1.000
_cell.length_c   1.000
_cell.angle_alpha   90.00
_cell.angle_beta   90.00
_cell.angle_gamma   90.00
#
_symmetry.space_group_name_H-M   'P 1'
#
loop_
_entity.id
_entity.type
_entity.pdbx_description
1 polymer ?
#
loop_
_entity_poly.entity_id
_entity_poly.type
_entity_poly.pdbx_seq_one_letter_code
_entity_poly.pdbx_strand_id
1 'polypeptide(L)'
;MYHYVDDLTLTSDSIETLEKTVPSLNAYLQEKGWAINPQKVQGPGLSVKFLGVVWSGKTKVLSCAIIDTIQAFPVPTKPKQLQEFLGILGYWRSFIPHLAQLLKPLYRLRKKGQVRNWGRTEQEAFQQAKIAVKQAQVLGMFDPTLPAELDVHVTQEGFSWGLWQRQSSVRTPIGFWFGMEQKRDTAWLKNSYWLPILHCRQ
;
A
#
# COMPACT_ATOMS: atom_id res chain seq x y z
N MET A 1 7.63 19.13 -1.92
CA MET A 1 6.21 19.37 -2.22
C MET A 1 5.67 18.17 -2.97
N TYR A 2 4.57 17.59 -2.51
CA TYR A 2 3.86 16.49 -3.16
C TYR A 2 2.48 16.99 -3.58
N HIS A 3 2.03 16.65 -4.78
CA HIS A 3 0.70 17.00 -5.26
C HIS A 3 0.03 15.80 -5.90
N TYR A 4 -1.30 15.75 -5.82
CA TYR A 4 -2.11 14.77 -6.52
C TYR A 4 -3.46 15.40 -6.85
N VAL A 5 -3.70 15.64 -8.14
CA VAL A 5 -4.90 16.34 -8.63
C VAL A 5 -5.07 17.66 -7.85
N ASP A 6 -6.07 17.75 -6.95
CA ASP A 6 -6.39 18.96 -6.18
C ASP A 6 -5.76 18.98 -4.78
N ASP A 7 -5.12 17.89 -4.35
CA ASP A 7 -4.49 17.79 -3.03
C ASP A 7 -3.00 18.16 -3.10
N LEU A 8 -2.56 19.02 -2.19
CA LEU A 8 -1.17 19.49 -2.10
C LEU A 8 -0.63 19.29 -0.68
N THR A 9 0.62 18.87 -0.56
CA THR A 9 1.34 18.77 0.71
C THR A 9 2.73 19.38 0.60
N LEU A 10 3.05 20.29 1.52
CA LEU A 10 4.38 20.85 1.69
C LEU A 10 5.14 20.10 2.78
N THR A 11 6.44 19.92 2.56
CA THR A 11 7.34 19.26 3.49
C THR A 11 8.59 20.12 3.61
N SER A 12 9.08 20.31 4.83
CA SER A 12 10.33 21.01 5.13
C SER A 12 10.93 20.45 6.41
N ASP A 13 12.24 20.61 6.57
CA ASP A 13 12.95 20.27 7.80
C ASP A 13 12.80 21.34 8.89
N SER A 14 12.14 22.48 8.58
CA SER A 14 11.88 23.57 9.53
C SER A 14 10.47 24.13 9.39
N ILE A 15 9.81 24.32 10.54
CA ILE A 15 8.49 24.99 10.61
C ILE A 15 8.59 26.44 10.12
N GLU A 16 9.66 27.16 10.47
CA GLU A 16 9.86 28.55 10.03
C GLU A 16 9.91 28.67 8.50
N THR A 17 10.53 27.69 7.84
CA THR A 17 10.57 27.63 6.36
C THR A 17 9.16 27.43 5.79
N LEU A 18 8.34 26.57 6.42
CA LEU A 18 6.94 26.38 6.01
C LEU A 18 6.13 27.67 6.20
N GLU A 19 6.26 28.34 7.35
CA GLU A 19 5.55 29.59 7.64
C GLU A 19 5.86 30.70 6.64
N LYS A 20 7.10 30.74 6.12
CA LYS A 20 7.49 31.68 5.04
C LYS A 20 7.02 31.23 3.65
N THR A 21 6.97 29.92 3.40
CA THR A 21 6.64 29.36 2.08
C THR A 21 5.13 29.36 1.80
N VAL A 22 4.31 29.07 2.81
CA VAL A 22 2.84 28.96 2.65
C VAL A 22 2.20 30.23 2.09
N PRO A 23 2.51 31.46 2.60
CA PRO A 23 1.95 32.68 2.05
C PRO A 23 2.28 32.89 0.56
N SER A 24 3.53 32.61 0.19
CA SER A 24 4.00 32.74 -1.20
C SER A 24 3.28 31.77 -2.14
N LEU A 25 3.08 30.54 -1.69
CA LEU A 25 2.32 29.53 -2.43
C LEU A 25 0.85 29.92 -2.57
N ASN A 26 0.22 30.42 -1.50
CA ASN A 26 -1.18 30.85 -1.54
C ASN A 26 -1.37 31.99 -2.54
N ALA A 27 -0.48 32.98 -2.55
CA ALA A 27 -0.51 34.08 -3.50
C ALA A 27 -0.37 33.57 -4.95
N TYR A 28 0.57 32.66 -5.19
CA TYR A 28 0.76 32.05 -6.50
C TYR A 28 -0.48 31.27 -6.97
N LEU A 29 -1.09 30.46 -6.10
CA LEU A 29 -2.29 29.69 -6.44
C LEU A 29 -3.47 30.62 -6.77
N GLN A 30 -3.66 31.69 -5.99
CA GLN A 30 -4.68 32.70 -6.23
C GLN A 30 -4.47 33.43 -7.57
N GLU A 31 -3.22 33.81 -7.89
CA GLU A 31 -2.87 34.42 -9.18
C GLU A 31 -3.23 33.49 -10.35
N LYS A 32 -3.06 32.18 -10.18
CA LYS A 32 -3.44 31.16 -11.18
C LYS A 32 -4.92 30.80 -11.17
N GLY A 33 -5.75 31.49 -10.39
CA GLY A 33 -7.20 31.29 -10.33
C GLY A 33 -7.64 30.10 -9.46
N TRP A 34 -6.75 29.54 -8.65
CA TRP A 34 -7.08 28.46 -7.71
C TRP A 34 -7.55 29.01 -6.37
N ALA A 35 -8.60 28.42 -5.81
CA ALA A 35 -9.10 28.75 -4.48
C ALA A 35 -8.73 27.63 -3.49
N ILE A 36 -8.18 28.01 -2.34
CA ILE A 36 -7.88 27.08 -1.24
C ILE A 36 -9.10 27.01 -0.33
N ASN A 37 -9.56 25.80 0.01
CA ASN A 37 -10.63 25.60 0.98
C ASN A 37 -10.06 25.62 2.41
N PRO A 38 -10.27 26.68 3.22
CA PRO A 38 -9.65 26.81 4.54
C PRO A 38 -10.10 25.73 5.53
N GLN A 39 -11.31 25.18 5.36
CA GLN A 39 -11.85 24.12 6.23
C GLN A 39 -11.16 22.77 6.03
N LYS A 40 -10.48 22.58 4.88
CA LYS A 40 -9.73 21.37 4.56
C LYS A 40 -8.22 21.49 4.81
N VAL A 41 -7.73 22.69 5.16
CA VAL A 41 -6.31 22.92 5.43
C VAL A 41 -5.94 22.26 6.75
N GLN A 42 -4.88 21.44 6.72
CA GLN A 42 -4.22 20.94 7.91
C GLN A 42 -3.09 21.91 8.27
N GLY A 43 -3.02 22.32 9.54
CA GLY A 43 -1.96 23.21 10.02
C GLY A 43 -0.57 22.56 9.99
N PRO A 44 0.50 23.35 10.20
CA PRO A 44 1.84 22.81 10.32
C PRO A 44 1.91 21.82 11.49
N GLY A 45 2.63 20.72 11.30
CA GLY A 45 2.74 19.67 12.30
C GLY A 45 3.75 18.61 11.92
N LEU A 46 4.07 17.73 12.87
CA LEU A 46 4.97 16.60 12.65
C LEU A 46 4.33 15.48 11.81
N SER A 47 3.01 15.52 11.64
CA SER A 47 2.26 14.60 10.80
C SER A 47 1.17 15.28 9.99
N VAL A 48 0.82 14.67 8.85
CA VAL A 48 -0.22 15.16 7.94
C VAL A 48 -0.94 13.98 7.29
N LYS A 49 -2.26 14.07 7.15
CA LYS A 49 -3.04 13.12 6.36
C LYS A 49 -3.03 13.55 4.90
N PHE A 50 -2.52 12.69 4.02
CA PHE A 50 -2.51 12.92 2.58
C PHE A 50 -2.93 11.64 1.85
N LEU A 51 -3.95 11.77 0.98
CA LEU A 51 -4.54 10.68 0.19
C LEU A 51 -5.05 9.47 0.99
N GLY A 52 -5.34 9.60 2.29
CA GLY A 52 -5.80 8.49 3.15
C GLY A 52 -4.69 7.81 3.96
N VAL A 53 -3.46 8.29 3.83
CA VAL A 53 -2.27 7.88 4.60
C VAL A 53 -1.90 9.00 5.56
N VAL A 54 -1.45 8.65 6.76
CA VAL A 54 -0.84 9.60 7.69
C VAL A 54 0.67 9.53 7.51
N TRP A 55 1.27 10.65 7.12
CA TRP A 55 2.70 10.82 6.99
C TRP A 55 3.24 11.41 8.28
N SER A 56 4.36 10.90 8.78
CA SER A 56 5.04 11.40 9.97
C SER A 56 6.55 11.26 9.77
N GLY A 57 7.24 12.39 9.64
CA GLY A 57 8.65 12.43 9.23
C GLY A 57 8.91 11.64 7.95
N LYS A 58 9.81 10.64 8.02
CA LYS A 58 10.17 9.76 6.89
C LYS A 58 9.31 8.48 6.81
N THR A 59 8.20 8.43 7.54
CA THR A 59 7.33 7.24 7.61
C THR A 59 5.90 7.56 7.23
N LYS A 60 5.15 6.53 6.84
CA LYS A 60 3.75 6.64 6.44
C LYS A 60 2.95 5.42 6.88
N VAL A 61 1.72 5.64 7.33
CA VAL A 61 0.81 4.60 7.84
C VAL A 61 -0.59 4.74 7.26
N LEU A 62 -1.32 3.64 7.14
CA LEU A 62 -2.75 3.72 6.81
C LEU A 62 -3.50 4.48 7.92
N SER A 63 -4.40 5.37 7.54
CA SER A 63 -5.22 6.08 8.54
C SER A 63 -6.25 5.14 9.19
N CYS A 64 -6.54 5.38 10.47
CA CYS A 64 -7.55 4.63 11.22
C CYS A 64 -8.91 4.60 10.50
N ALA A 65 -9.34 5.72 9.89
CA ALA A 65 -10.58 5.78 9.13
C ALA A 65 -10.65 4.74 7.98
N ILE A 66 -9.54 4.49 7.29
CA ILE A 66 -9.47 3.47 6.23
C ILE A 66 -9.53 2.06 6.84
N ILE A 67 -8.77 1.84 7.92
CA ILE A 67 -8.79 0.56 8.65
C ILE A 67 -10.22 0.27 9.11
N ASP A 68 -10.88 1.21 9.79
CA ASP A 68 -12.24 1.10 10.32
C ASP A 68 -13.26 0.85 9.20
N THR A 69 -13.12 1.53 8.06
CA THR A 69 -13.97 1.28 6.88
C THR A 69 -13.87 -0.16 6.40
N ILE A 70 -12.64 -0.71 6.32
CA ILE A 70 -12.41 -2.10 5.90
C ILE A 70 -12.91 -3.07 6.98
N GLN A 71 -12.76 -2.74 8.26
CA GLN A 71 -13.26 -3.55 9.38
C GLN A 71 -14.79 -3.59 9.44
N ALA A 72 -15.45 -2.49 9.10
CA ALA A 72 -16.90 -2.41 9.04
C ALA A 72 -17.48 -3.01 7.75
N PHE A 73 -16.64 -3.31 6.74
CA PHE A 73 -17.11 -3.81 5.46
C PHE A 73 -17.90 -5.13 5.64
N PRO A 74 -19.16 -5.20 5.15
CA PRO A 74 -20.02 -6.37 5.30
C PRO A 74 -19.57 -7.50 4.37
N VAL A 75 -19.94 -8.74 4.69
CA VAL A 75 -19.66 -9.88 3.81
C VAL A 75 -20.30 -9.63 2.43
N PRO A 76 -19.53 -9.65 1.33
CA PRO A 76 -20.07 -9.40 0.00
C PRO A 76 -21.10 -10.46 -0.42
N THR A 77 -22.31 -10.02 -0.75
CA THR A 77 -23.37 -10.89 -1.30
C THR A 77 -23.59 -10.68 -2.79
N LYS A 78 -23.04 -9.59 -3.35
CA LYS A 78 -23.15 -9.20 -4.75
C LYS A 78 -21.76 -9.00 -5.39
N PRO A 79 -21.60 -9.30 -6.69
CA PRO A 79 -20.33 -9.06 -7.41
C PRO A 79 -19.77 -7.64 -7.25
N LYS A 80 -20.64 -6.63 -7.24
CA LYS A 80 -20.25 -5.24 -7.04
C LYS A 80 -19.59 -4.99 -5.67
N GLN A 81 -20.18 -5.51 -4.60
CA GLN A 81 -19.62 -5.40 -3.24
C GLN A 81 -18.27 -6.10 -3.12
N LEU A 82 -18.13 -7.27 -3.77
CA LEU A 82 -16.85 -7.98 -3.79
C LEU A 82 -15.78 -7.16 -4.53
N GLN A 83 -16.14 -6.56 -5.67
CA GLN A 83 -15.24 -5.70 -6.42
C GLN A 83 -14.84 -4.45 -5.63
N GLU A 84 -15.78 -3.83 -4.91
CA GLU A 84 -15.50 -2.70 -4.01
C GLU A 84 -14.50 -3.09 -2.91
N PHE A 85 -14.73 -4.23 -2.23
CA PHE A 85 -13.83 -4.73 -1.20
C PHE A 85 -12.41 -5.00 -1.75
N LEU A 86 -12.32 -5.73 -2.86
CA LEU A 86 -11.04 -6.03 -3.51
C LEU A 86 -10.35 -4.76 -4.04
N GLY A 87 -11.12 -3.78 -4.51
CA GLY A 87 -10.61 -2.50 -4.99
C GLY A 87 -9.96 -1.67 -3.88
N ILE A 88 -10.64 -1.54 -2.74
CA ILE A 88 -10.12 -0.81 -1.57
C ILE A 88 -8.83 -1.47 -1.08
N LEU A 89 -8.81 -2.80 -0.95
CA LEU A 89 -7.62 -3.54 -0.56
C LEU A 89 -6.50 -3.46 -1.59
N GLY A 90 -6.84 -3.49 -2.88
CA GLY A 90 -5.89 -3.34 -3.98
C GLY A 90 -5.18 -1.99 -3.96
N TYR A 91 -5.88 -0.91 -3.61
CA TYR A 91 -5.29 0.42 -3.48
C TYR A 91 -4.26 0.49 -2.33
N TRP A 92 -4.57 -0.16 -1.20
CA TRP A 92 -3.73 -0.15 0.01
C TRP A 92 -2.77 -1.33 0.16
N ARG A 93 -2.65 -2.19 -0.86
CA ARG A 93 -1.90 -3.46 -0.79
C ARG A 93 -0.43 -3.31 -0.41
N SER A 94 0.19 -2.16 -0.69
CA SER A 94 1.62 -1.93 -0.40
C SER A 94 1.95 -1.93 1.08
N PHE A 95 0.95 -1.75 1.95
CA PHE A 95 1.10 -1.77 3.41
C PHE A 95 0.92 -3.16 4.01
N ILE A 96 0.43 -4.13 3.23
CA ILE A 96 -0.04 -5.41 3.75
C ILE A 96 0.76 -6.53 3.09
N PRO A 97 1.70 -7.16 3.81
CA PRO A 97 2.50 -8.25 3.27
C PRO A 97 1.59 -9.44 2.90
N HIS A 98 1.90 -10.12 1.80
CA HIS A 98 1.21 -11.32 1.33
C HIS A 98 -0.31 -11.19 1.06
N LEU A 99 -0.86 -9.98 0.99
CA LEU A 99 -2.30 -9.74 0.81
C LEU A 99 -2.90 -10.49 -0.39
N ALA A 100 -2.17 -10.56 -1.51
CA ALA A 100 -2.70 -11.20 -2.72
C ALA A 100 -2.92 -12.72 -2.55
N GLN A 101 -2.11 -13.39 -1.73
CA GLN A 101 -2.31 -14.81 -1.40
C GLN A 101 -3.60 -14.99 -0.58
N LEU A 102 -3.83 -14.11 0.40
CA LEU A 102 -5.06 -14.09 1.19
C LEU A 102 -6.30 -13.85 0.32
N LEU A 103 -6.20 -12.95 -0.67
CA LEU A 103 -7.32 -12.60 -1.54
C LEU A 103 -7.58 -13.60 -2.67
N LYS A 104 -6.73 -14.62 -2.85
CA LYS A 104 -6.84 -15.56 -3.96
C LYS A 104 -8.22 -16.26 -4.04
N PRO A 105 -8.82 -16.77 -2.93
CA PRO A 105 -10.16 -17.33 -2.99
C PRO A 105 -11.22 -16.31 -3.44
N LEU A 106 -11.10 -15.07 -2.98
CA LEU A 106 -12.01 -13.98 -3.33
C LEU A 106 -11.90 -13.57 -4.81
N TYR A 107 -10.69 -13.55 -5.37
CA TYR A 107 -10.50 -13.26 -6.80
C TYR A 107 -11.14 -14.30 -7.71
N ARG A 108 -11.26 -15.57 -7.28
CA ARG A 108 -11.96 -16.60 -8.07
C ARG A 108 -13.43 -16.23 -8.25
N LEU A 109 -14.06 -15.66 -7.23
CA LEU A 109 -15.47 -15.25 -7.25
C LEU A 109 -15.77 -14.02 -8.13
N ARG A 110 -14.73 -13.36 -8.68
CA ARG A 110 -14.89 -12.17 -9.54
C ARG A 110 -15.58 -12.50 -10.88
N LYS A 111 -15.57 -13.76 -11.33
CA LYS A 111 -16.29 -14.19 -12.55
C LYS A 111 -17.80 -14.03 -12.35
N LYS A 112 -18.52 -13.62 -13.41
CA LYS A 112 -19.97 -13.36 -13.34
C LYS A 112 -20.72 -14.55 -12.69
N GLY A 113 -21.56 -14.25 -11.71
CA GLY A 113 -22.41 -15.22 -11.02
C GLY A 113 -21.76 -16.04 -9.90
N GLN A 114 -20.43 -15.95 -9.71
CA GLN A 114 -19.73 -16.84 -8.77
C GLN A 114 -19.79 -16.43 -7.31
N VAL A 115 -20.19 -15.20 -6.97
CA VAL A 115 -20.34 -14.77 -5.56
C VAL A 115 -21.33 -15.65 -4.77
N ARG A 116 -22.27 -16.31 -5.45
CA ARG A 116 -23.16 -17.31 -4.83
C ARG A 116 -22.44 -18.52 -4.25
N ASN A 117 -21.21 -18.79 -4.70
CA ASN A 117 -20.36 -19.88 -4.22
C ASN A 117 -19.54 -19.48 -2.98
N TRP A 118 -19.91 -18.39 -2.30
CA TRP A 118 -19.25 -17.97 -1.06
C TRP A 118 -19.36 -19.07 0.00
N GLY A 119 -18.25 -19.76 0.25
CA GLY A 119 -18.18 -20.85 1.22
C GLY A 119 -17.29 -20.50 2.41
N ARG A 120 -16.84 -21.57 3.08
CA ARG A 120 -15.93 -21.46 4.22
C ARG A 120 -14.58 -20.83 3.83
N THR A 121 -14.00 -21.24 2.71
CA THR A 121 -12.69 -20.75 2.26
C THR A 121 -12.70 -19.25 1.95
N GLU A 122 -13.76 -18.75 1.30
CA GLU A 122 -13.90 -17.33 1.00
C GLU A 122 -14.21 -16.51 2.26
N GLN A 123 -15.01 -17.07 3.18
CA GLN A 123 -15.23 -16.44 4.48
C GLN A 123 -13.93 -16.31 5.28
N GLU A 124 -13.12 -17.38 5.34
CA GLU A 124 -11.81 -17.36 6.00
C GLU A 124 -10.88 -16.33 5.35
N ALA A 125 -10.77 -16.33 4.01
CA ALA A 125 -9.99 -15.35 3.26
C ALA A 125 -10.41 -13.90 3.54
N PHE A 126 -11.71 -13.64 3.59
CA PHE A 126 -12.27 -12.32 3.92
C PHE A 126 -11.88 -11.87 5.32
N GLN A 127 -12.00 -12.74 6.33
CA GLN A 127 -11.61 -12.40 7.70
C GLN A 127 -10.10 -12.21 7.83
N GLN A 128 -9.29 -13.07 7.21
CA GLN A 128 -7.83 -12.95 7.23
C GLN A 128 -7.36 -11.67 6.55
N ALA A 129 -7.98 -11.27 5.43
CA ALA A 129 -7.69 -9.98 4.79
C ALA A 129 -7.98 -8.80 5.73
N LYS A 130 -9.10 -8.83 6.47
CA LYS A 130 -9.44 -7.79 7.46
C LYS A 130 -8.44 -7.75 8.61
N ILE A 131 -7.99 -8.90 9.11
CA ILE A 131 -6.94 -8.99 10.14
C ILE A 131 -5.63 -8.42 9.62
N ALA A 132 -5.21 -8.80 8.42
CA ALA A 132 -3.98 -8.31 7.80
C ALA A 132 -3.97 -6.79 7.62
N VAL A 133 -5.12 -6.18 7.32
CA VAL A 133 -5.26 -4.71 7.24
C VAL A 133 -5.07 -4.04 8.60
N LYS A 134 -5.57 -4.64 9.70
CA LYS A 134 -5.29 -4.14 11.06
C LYS A 134 -3.80 -4.20 11.39
N GLN A 135 -3.09 -5.15 10.81
CA GLN A 135 -1.65 -5.36 10.96
C GLN A 135 -0.83 -4.70 9.84
N ALA A 136 -1.41 -3.73 9.14
CA ALA A 136 -0.72 -2.97 8.11
C ALA A 136 0.57 -2.37 8.67
N GLN A 137 1.64 -2.49 7.89
CA GLN A 137 2.97 -2.10 8.31
C GLN A 137 3.16 -0.58 8.17
N VAL A 138 3.97 -0.03 9.07
CA VAL A 138 4.52 1.32 8.91
C VAL A 138 5.53 1.28 7.78
N LEU A 139 5.32 2.07 6.73
CA LEU A 139 6.23 2.13 5.60
C LEU A 139 7.19 3.31 5.71
N GLY A 140 8.45 3.09 5.36
CA GLY A 140 9.45 4.14 5.19
C GLY A 140 9.34 4.82 3.83
N MET A 141 9.87 6.03 3.74
CA MET A 141 10.14 6.69 2.47
C MET A 141 11.38 6.10 1.83
N PHE A 142 11.33 5.85 0.53
CA PHE A 142 12.50 5.40 -0.20
C PHE A 142 13.56 6.49 -0.24
N ASP A 143 14.79 6.15 0.15
CA ASP A 143 15.96 7.02 0.05
C ASP A 143 16.93 6.46 -0.99
N PRO A 144 17.13 7.10 -2.14
CA PRO A 144 17.99 6.58 -3.21
C PRO A 144 19.47 6.51 -2.81
N THR A 145 19.88 7.12 -1.69
CA THR A 145 21.26 7.08 -1.20
C THR A 145 21.57 5.88 -0.32
N LEU A 146 20.53 5.16 0.13
CA LEU A 146 20.66 3.98 0.99
C LEU A 146 20.54 2.69 0.17
N PRO A 147 21.30 1.63 0.53
CA PRO A 147 21.16 0.33 -0.11
C PRO A 147 19.75 -0.21 0.08
N ALA A 148 19.19 -0.79 -0.97
CA ALA A 148 17.90 -1.44 -0.96
C ALA A 148 18.06 -2.96 -0.85
N GLU A 149 17.24 -3.56 0.00
CA GLU A 149 17.12 -5.01 0.16
C GLU A 149 15.78 -5.45 -0.43
N LEU A 150 15.79 -6.52 -1.22
CA LEU A 150 14.58 -7.12 -1.78
C LEU A 150 14.38 -8.49 -1.14
N ASP A 151 13.31 -8.63 -0.36
CA ASP A 151 12.89 -9.93 0.14
C ASP A 151 11.89 -10.53 -0.85
N VAL A 152 12.28 -11.60 -1.52
CA VAL A 152 11.39 -12.32 -2.44
C VAL A 152 10.95 -13.63 -1.81
N HIS A 153 9.64 -13.84 -1.78
CA HIS A 153 9.03 -15.10 -1.35
C HIS A 153 8.28 -15.72 -2.52
N VAL A 154 8.76 -16.89 -2.96
CA VAL A 154 8.20 -17.64 -4.09
C VAL A 154 7.41 -18.83 -3.57
N THR A 155 6.22 -19.01 -4.13
CA THR A 155 5.34 -20.16 -3.86
C THR A 155 4.99 -20.82 -5.20
N GLN A 156 4.40 -22.01 -5.19
CA GLN A 156 3.87 -22.65 -6.40
C GLN A 156 2.79 -21.83 -7.14
N GLU A 157 2.32 -20.75 -6.51
CA GLU A 157 1.14 -20.00 -6.92
C GLU A 157 1.49 -18.59 -7.41
N GLY A 158 2.76 -18.19 -7.30
CA GLY A 158 3.23 -16.83 -7.54
C GLY A 158 4.32 -16.40 -6.56
N PHE A 159 4.71 -15.13 -6.67
CA PHE A 159 5.79 -14.55 -5.89
C PHE A 159 5.35 -13.21 -5.28
N SER A 160 5.66 -13.02 -4.00
CA SER A 160 5.56 -11.74 -3.30
C SER A 160 6.95 -11.18 -3.06
N TRP A 161 7.07 -9.85 -3.03
CA TRP A 161 8.30 -9.21 -2.61
C TRP A 161 8.05 -8.00 -1.72
N GLY A 162 8.95 -7.80 -0.76
CA GLY A 162 9.03 -6.59 0.04
C GLY A 162 10.31 -5.84 -0.31
N LEU A 163 10.19 -4.54 -0.53
CA LEU A 163 11.36 -3.65 -0.64
C LEU A 163 11.66 -3.09 0.75
N TRP A 164 12.93 -3.15 1.16
CA TRP A 164 13.38 -2.72 2.48
C TRP A 164 14.61 -1.82 2.37
N GLN A 165 14.79 -0.94 3.35
CA GLN A 165 16.01 -0.15 3.52
C GLN A 165 16.37 -0.06 5.00
N ARG A 166 17.67 0.03 5.29
CA ARG A 166 18.15 0.28 6.65
C ARG A 166 18.21 1.78 6.90
N GLN A 167 17.22 2.30 7.62
CA GLN A 167 17.09 3.72 7.97
C GLN A 167 17.42 3.91 9.45
N SER A 168 18.42 4.73 9.77
CA SER A 168 18.89 4.93 11.16
C SER A 168 19.14 3.60 11.89
N SER A 169 19.82 2.66 11.21
CA SER A 169 20.12 1.30 11.69
C SER A 169 18.91 0.36 11.86
N VAL A 170 17.69 0.82 11.56
CA VAL A 170 16.47 0.01 11.62
C VAL A 170 16.08 -0.45 10.22
N ARG A 171 15.83 -1.76 10.07
CA ARG A 171 15.31 -2.32 8.82
C ARG A 171 13.84 -1.91 8.66
N THR A 172 13.56 -1.09 7.65
CA THR A 172 12.25 -0.46 7.44
C THR A 172 11.67 -0.90 6.11
N PRO A 173 10.40 -1.37 6.06
CA PRO A 173 9.76 -1.73 4.80
C PRO A 173 9.38 -0.47 4.02
N ILE A 174 9.66 -0.44 2.72
CA ILE A 174 9.25 0.63 1.80
C ILE A 174 7.89 0.29 1.16
N GLY A 175 7.64 -1.00 0.94
CA GLY A 175 6.35 -1.50 0.47
C GLY A 175 6.39 -2.97 0.10
N PHE A 176 5.20 -3.53 -0.11
CA PHE A 176 5.00 -4.91 -0.51
C PHE A 176 4.27 -5.00 -1.86
N TRP A 177 4.68 -5.97 -2.67
CA TRP A 177 4.08 -6.24 -3.97
C TRP A 177 3.99 -7.74 -4.19
N PHE A 178 3.21 -8.09 -5.21
CA PHE A 178 2.98 -9.48 -5.57
C PHE A 178 2.66 -9.60 -7.05
N GLY A 179 3.16 -10.69 -7.64
CA GLY A 179 2.87 -11.16 -8.98
C GLY A 179 2.26 -12.54 -8.92
N MET A 180 1.12 -12.72 -9.60
CA MET A 180 0.59 -14.06 -9.88
C MET A 180 1.44 -14.67 -10.98
N GLU A 181 1.86 -15.92 -10.80
CA GLU A 181 2.50 -16.68 -11.87
C GLU A 181 1.47 -16.93 -12.99
N GLN A 182 1.75 -16.46 -14.20
CA GLN A 182 0.90 -16.74 -15.36
C GLN A 182 1.39 -18.02 -16.04
N LYS A 183 0.47 -18.86 -16.55
CA LYS A 183 0.80 -20.12 -17.24
C LYS A 183 1.79 -19.99 -18.42
N ARG A 184 2.09 -18.77 -18.91
CA ARG A 184 3.08 -18.52 -19.97
C ARG A 184 4.52 -18.45 -19.44
N ASP A 185 4.72 -18.16 -18.16
CA ASP A 185 6.04 -17.86 -17.60
C ASP A 185 6.86 -19.13 -17.31
N THR A 186 6.24 -20.32 -17.35
CA THR A 186 6.91 -21.62 -17.12
C THR A 186 7.50 -22.25 -18.38
N ALA A 187 7.37 -21.63 -19.56
CA ALA A 187 7.96 -22.14 -20.79
C ALA A 187 9.50 -22.22 -20.70
N TRP A 188 10.13 -21.30 -19.96
CA TRP A 188 11.58 -21.23 -19.77
C TRP A 188 12.10 -22.11 -18.62
N LEU A 189 11.25 -22.43 -17.64
CA LEU A 189 11.59 -23.28 -16.49
C LEU A 189 11.69 -24.77 -16.84
N LYS A 190 11.13 -25.20 -17.98
CA LYS A 190 11.16 -26.61 -18.42
C LYS A 190 12.52 -27.09 -18.92
N ASN A 191 13.46 -26.20 -19.24
CA ASN A 191 14.76 -26.52 -19.83
C ASN A 191 15.98 -26.01 -19.04
N SER A 192 15.82 -25.68 -17.75
CA SER A 192 16.92 -25.11 -16.96
C SER A 192 17.48 -26.12 -15.94
N TYR A 193 18.79 -26.38 -16.01
CA TYR A 193 19.54 -27.12 -14.99
C TYR A 193 19.69 -26.24 -13.73
N TRP A 194 19.49 -26.83 -12.55
CA TRP A 194 19.54 -26.13 -11.26
C TRP A 194 20.93 -26.23 -10.62
N LEU A 195 21.52 -25.09 -10.23
CA LEU A 195 22.62 -25.01 -9.27
C LEU A 195 22.03 -24.74 -7.88
N PRO A 196 22.25 -25.60 -6.86
CA PRO A 196 21.78 -25.32 -5.51
C PRO A 196 22.60 -24.17 -4.91
N ILE A 197 21.92 -23.09 -4.52
CA ILE A 197 22.54 -22.00 -3.74
C ILE A 197 22.77 -22.53 -2.31
N LEU A 198 24.03 -22.79 -1.98
CA LEU A 198 24.49 -23.04 -0.61
C LEU A 198 24.28 -21.77 0.22
N HIS A 199 23.62 -21.92 1.36
CA HIS A 199 23.50 -20.87 2.38
C HIS A 199 24.86 -20.27 2.72
N CYS A 200 24.98 -18.95 2.68
CA CYS A 200 26.08 -18.23 3.31
C CYS A 200 25.49 -17.30 4.38
N ARG A 201 25.70 -17.65 5.65
CA ARG A 201 25.55 -16.73 6.79
C ARG A 201 26.90 -16.05 7.02
N GLN A 202 26.84 -14.78 7.41
CA GLN A 202 27.63 -14.29 8.54
C GLN A 202 26.66 -13.71 9.56
#